data_AF-A0A6V7X8S7-F1
#
_entry.id   AF-A0A6V7X8S7-F1
#
_cell.length_a   1.000
_cell.length_b   1.000
_cell.length_c   1.000
_cell.angle_alpha   90.00
_cell.angle_beta   90.00
_cell.angle_gamma   90.00
#
_symmetry.space_group_name_H-M   'P 1'
#
loop_
_entity.id
_entity.type
_entity.pdbx_description
1 polymer ?
#
loop_
_entity_poly.entity_id
_entity_poly.type
_entity_poly.pdbx_seq_one_letter_code
_entity_poly.pdbx_strand_id
1 'polypeptide(L)'
;MQYVKWLIRKMANLNLSNYPYPAKYFGSIPAYPIKIACKPFASAKTQEQLAIAPFIGLNILYNTTGEEKDFQLWNFTDDGKIYGWTFLEATQLVFAFCSRGPPFDPFNKTCPFNETFDASSYDSYNSIGYNKDSMYRPHWLMNEYGYEYPTASNIVFSNGDADLWLDGGWRNRNTNIGSIYSLIVKDGTHGYDIREANPLDTQSVKDVRNQEKQHIRNWIHQAKFATNSSEETK
;
A
#
# COMPACT_ATOMS: atom_id res chain seq x y z
N MET A 1 -15.99 10.39 -15.19
CA MET A 1 -15.81 9.47 -14.04
C MET A 1 -14.53 8.63 -14.13
N GLN A 2 -14.21 8.01 -15.28
CA GLN A 2 -13.03 7.14 -15.43
C GLN A 2 -11.69 7.87 -15.25
N TYR A 3 -11.58 9.13 -15.72
CA TYR A 3 -10.39 9.97 -15.53
C TYR A 3 -9.99 10.19 -14.08
N VAL A 4 -10.96 10.49 -13.21
CA VAL A 4 -10.71 10.69 -11.78
C VAL A 4 -10.28 9.38 -11.10
N LYS A 5 -10.90 8.24 -11.45
CA LYS A 5 -10.47 6.92 -10.94
C LYS A 5 -9.03 6.57 -11.36
N TRP A 6 -8.65 6.89 -12.59
CA TRP A 6 -7.28 6.74 -13.07
C TRP A 6 -6.30 7.62 -12.29
N LEU A 7 -6.62 8.90 -12.09
CA LEU A 7 -5.81 9.83 -11.31
C LEU A 7 -5.54 9.31 -9.90
N ILE A 8 -6.59 8.90 -9.17
CA ILE A 8 -6.47 8.36 -7.80
C ILE A 8 -5.50 7.18 -7.77
N ARG A 9 -5.70 6.20 -8.66
CA ARG A 9 -4.86 4.99 -8.74
C ARG A 9 -3.39 5.33 -9.02
N LYS A 10 -3.14 6.25 -9.94
CA LYS A 10 -1.77 6.61 -10.34
C LYS A 10 -1.06 7.47 -9.30
N MET A 11 -1.79 8.38 -8.63
CA MET A 11 -1.27 9.10 -7.47
C MET A 11 -0.92 8.15 -6.33
N ALA A 12 -1.74 7.12 -6.08
CA ALA A 12 -1.43 6.08 -5.10
C ALA A 12 -0.15 5.32 -5.46
N ASN A 13 -0.03 4.83 -6.70
CA ASN A 13 1.19 4.15 -7.16
C ASN A 13 2.45 5.01 -6.98
N LEU A 14 2.34 6.31 -7.25
CA LEU A 14 3.44 7.25 -7.07
C LEU A 14 3.84 7.39 -5.61
N ASN A 15 2.85 7.46 -4.71
CA ASN A 15 3.11 7.53 -3.28
C ASN A 15 3.81 6.27 -2.78
N LEU A 16 3.30 5.09 -3.13
CA LEU A 16 3.87 3.80 -2.74
C LEU A 16 5.33 3.62 -3.22
N SER A 17 5.73 4.35 -4.27
CA SER A 17 7.10 4.34 -4.82
C SER A 17 7.92 5.59 -4.48
N ASN A 18 7.53 6.39 -3.49
CA ASN A 18 8.17 7.65 -3.15
C ASN A 18 9.53 7.52 -2.40
N TYR A 19 10.40 6.65 -2.89
CA TYR A 19 11.72 6.37 -2.28
C TYR A 19 12.76 7.47 -2.59
N PRO A 20 13.83 7.58 -1.78
CA PRO A 20 14.90 8.55 -2.01
C PRO A 20 15.86 8.18 -3.16
N TYR A 21 15.57 7.11 -3.88
CA TYR A 21 16.35 6.59 -5.01
C TYR A 21 15.42 5.99 -6.08
N PRO A 22 15.92 5.77 -7.32
CA PRO A 22 15.11 5.18 -8.37
C PRO A 22 14.60 3.77 -8.01
N ALA A 23 13.35 3.48 -8.36
CA ALA A 23 12.70 2.20 -8.10
C ALA A 23 12.04 1.64 -9.37
N LYS A 24 11.84 0.32 -9.42
CA LYS A 24 11.23 -0.38 -10.57
C LYS A 24 9.87 -1.01 -10.27
N TYR A 25 9.21 -0.63 -9.17
CA TYR A 25 8.03 -1.33 -8.66
C TYR A 25 6.80 -1.21 -9.59
N PHE A 26 6.54 -0.03 -10.15
CA PHE A 26 5.50 0.20 -11.15
C PHE A 26 6.07 0.65 -12.51
N GLY A 27 7.26 0.14 -12.86
CA GLY A 27 8.09 0.67 -13.94
C GLY A 27 9.24 1.52 -13.40
N SER A 28 10.08 2.06 -14.28
CA SER A 28 11.22 2.90 -13.90
C SER A 28 10.72 4.22 -13.33
N ILE A 29 10.87 4.43 -12.03
CA ILE A 29 10.42 5.64 -11.32
C ILE A 29 11.66 6.33 -10.74
N PRO A 30 11.82 7.66 -10.93
CA PRO A 30 12.95 8.41 -10.38
C PRO A 30 12.88 8.53 -8.86
N ALA A 31 13.96 8.99 -8.23
CA ALA A 31 13.97 9.35 -6.81
C ALA A 31 12.98 10.48 -6.50
N TYR A 32 12.33 10.42 -5.34
CA TYR A 32 11.33 11.39 -4.86
C TYR A 32 10.28 11.77 -5.93
N PRO A 33 9.58 10.79 -6.51
CA PRO A 33 8.68 11.00 -7.62
C PRO A 33 7.52 11.95 -7.29
N ILE A 34 7.01 11.98 -6.05
CA ILE A 34 5.98 12.97 -5.65
C ILE A 34 6.50 14.39 -5.84
N LYS A 35 7.74 14.67 -5.42
CA LYS A 35 8.34 16.01 -5.55
C LYS A 35 8.42 16.45 -7.01
N ILE A 36 8.65 15.52 -7.92
CA ILE A 36 8.67 15.78 -9.37
C ILE A 36 7.24 16.03 -9.87
N ALA A 37 6.29 15.17 -9.50
CA ALA A 37 4.90 15.27 -9.91
C ALA A 37 4.18 16.53 -9.39
N CYS A 38 4.66 17.13 -8.29
CA CYS A 38 4.10 18.38 -7.75
C CYS A 38 4.57 19.65 -8.49
N LYS A 39 5.66 19.60 -9.27
CA LYS A 39 6.21 20.79 -9.96
C LYS A 39 5.20 21.49 -10.89
N PRO A 40 4.41 20.78 -11.72
CA PRO A 40 3.43 21.41 -12.61
C PRO A 40 2.35 22.17 -11.83
N PHE A 41 1.92 21.64 -10.68
CA PHE A 41 0.95 22.32 -9.81
C PHE A 41 1.51 23.63 -9.24
N ALA A 42 2.75 23.61 -8.75
CA ALA A 42 3.41 24.80 -8.21
C ALA A 42 3.64 25.90 -9.26
N SER A 43 3.71 25.52 -10.53
CA SER A 43 3.98 26.43 -11.65
C SER A 43 2.71 26.94 -12.34
N ALA A 44 1.55 26.35 -12.02
CA ALA A 44 0.28 26.66 -12.66
C ALA A 44 -0.24 28.03 -12.20
N LYS A 45 -0.59 28.88 -13.16
CA LYS A 45 -1.14 30.23 -12.97
C LYS A 45 -2.58 30.37 -13.46
N THR A 46 -3.08 29.39 -14.21
CA THR A 46 -4.45 29.38 -14.75
C THR A 46 -5.18 28.08 -14.41
N GLN A 47 -6.51 28.08 -14.54
CA GLN A 47 -7.33 26.89 -14.31
C GLN A 47 -7.02 25.78 -15.31
N GLU A 48 -6.72 26.13 -16.57
CA GLU A 48 -6.32 25.18 -17.61
C GLU A 48 -4.99 24.52 -17.25
N GLN A 49 -4.02 25.30 -16.77
CA GLN A 49 -2.73 24.76 -16.32
C GLN A 49 -2.91 23.83 -15.11
N LEU A 50 -3.78 24.19 -14.17
CA LEU A 50 -4.12 23.34 -13.03
C LEU A 50 -4.83 22.05 -13.47
N ALA A 51 -5.71 22.11 -14.47
CA ALA A 51 -6.39 20.93 -15.01
C ALA A 51 -5.43 19.96 -15.72
N ILE A 52 -4.37 20.47 -16.33
CA ILE A 52 -3.36 19.67 -17.05
C ILE A 52 -2.24 19.17 -16.11
N ALA A 53 -1.97 19.87 -15.01
CA ALA A 53 -0.90 19.56 -14.07
C ALA A 53 -0.86 18.09 -13.58
N PRO A 54 -1.98 17.43 -13.22
CA PRO A 54 -1.97 16.03 -12.83
C PRO A 54 -1.43 15.11 -13.92
N PHE A 55 -1.81 15.34 -15.19
CA PHE A 55 -1.34 14.54 -16.32
C PHE A 55 0.18 14.70 -16.53
N ILE A 56 0.68 15.95 -16.51
CA ILE A 56 2.13 16.21 -16.62
C ILE A 56 2.89 15.57 -15.46
N GLY A 57 2.36 15.69 -14.24
CA GLY A 57 3.00 15.14 -13.04
C GLY A 57 3.07 13.62 -13.05
N LEU A 58 2.01 12.95 -13.52
CA LEU A 58 1.93 11.49 -13.59
C LEU A 58 2.64 10.90 -14.81
N ASN A 59 3.08 11.73 -15.77
CA ASN A 59 3.86 11.30 -16.93
C ASN A 59 5.10 10.50 -16.54
N ILE A 60 5.68 10.75 -15.36
CA ILE A 60 6.83 10.01 -14.84
C ILE A 60 6.56 8.52 -14.56
N LEU A 61 5.30 8.09 -14.52
CA LEU A 61 4.94 6.67 -14.42
C LEU A 61 4.93 5.96 -15.77
N TYR A 62 4.94 6.72 -16.86
CA TYR A 62 4.74 6.19 -18.21
C TYR A 62 5.93 6.45 -19.11
N ASN A 63 6.49 7.66 -19.06
CA ASN A 63 7.47 8.11 -20.02
C ASN A 63 8.69 8.75 -19.33
N THR A 64 9.43 7.95 -18.57
CA THR A 64 10.70 8.43 -17.98
C THR A 64 11.81 8.63 -19.01
N THR A 65 11.77 7.94 -20.15
CA THR A 65 12.80 8.04 -21.21
C THR A 65 12.51 9.13 -22.23
N GLY A 66 11.26 9.60 -22.32
CA GLY A 66 10.81 10.55 -23.34
C GLY A 66 10.36 9.90 -24.66
N GLU A 67 10.39 8.57 -24.76
CA GLU A 67 10.15 7.81 -26.00
C GLU A 67 8.65 7.47 -26.22
N GLU A 68 7.83 7.47 -25.16
CA GLU A 68 6.40 7.17 -25.27
C GLU A 68 5.62 8.36 -25.86
N LYS A 69 4.90 8.11 -26.96
CA LYS A 69 4.13 9.14 -27.68
C LYS A 69 2.65 9.16 -27.31
N ASP A 70 2.10 8.00 -26.96
CA ASP A 70 0.68 7.82 -26.67
C ASP A 70 0.48 7.07 -25.34
N PHE A 71 -0.32 7.63 -24.44
CA PHE A 71 -0.67 6.96 -23.19
C PHE A 71 -1.97 6.19 -23.33
N GLN A 72 -1.90 4.87 -23.22
CA GLN A 72 -3.09 4.07 -23.00
C GLN A 72 -3.57 4.24 -21.55
N LEU A 73 -4.32 5.31 -21.30
CA LEU A 73 -4.91 5.61 -19.99
C LEU A 73 -5.96 4.56 -19.58
N TRP A 74 -6.56 3.87 -20.57
CA TRP A 74 -7.79 3.08 -20.43
C TRP A 74 -7.64 1.61 -20.80
N ASN A 75 -6.46 1.00 -20.64
CA ASN A 75 -6.36 -0.45 -20.85
C ASN A 75 -6.87 -1.24 -19.64
N PHE A 76 -8.11 -0.96 -19.24
CA PHE A 76 -8.95 -1.86 -18.45
C PHE A 76 -9.75 -2.71 -19.42
N THR A 77 -9.06 -3.37 -20.36
CA THR A 77 -9.70 -4.49 -21.03
C THR A 77 -9.89 -5.52 -19.93
N ASP A 78 -11.15 -5.83 -19.61
CA ASP A 78 -11.47 -7.11 -19.01
C ASP A 78 -11.00 -8.15 -20.02
N ASP A 79 -9.77 -8.63 -19.83
CA ASP A 79 -9.18 -9.64 -20.70
C ASP A 79 -9.77 -11.03 -20.41
N GLY A 80 -10.88 -11.06 -19.66
CA GLY A 80 -11.56 -12.26 -19.19
C GLY A 80 -10.72 -13.04 -18.19
N LYS A 81 -9.57 -12.51 -17.75
CA LYS A 81 -8.68 -13.23 -16.85
C LYS A 81 -9.09 -13.03 -15.41
N ILE A 82 -8.90 -14.12 -14.68
CA ILE A 82 -9.13 -14.17 -13.26
C ILE A 82 -7.81 -13.84 -12.58
N TYR A 83 -7.76 -12.67 -11.97
CA TYR A 83 -6.61 -12.26 -11.18
C TYR A 83 -6.87 -12.63 -9.72
N GLY A 84 -5.91 -13.30 -9.08
CA GLY A 84 -6.05 -13.76 -7.69
C GLY A 84 -6.34 -12.62 -6.72
N TRP A 85 -5.73 -11.45 -6.93
CA TRP A 85 -5.93 -10.28 -6.07
C TRP A 85 -7.39 -9.77 -6.10
N THR A 86 -7.94 -9.58 -7.30
CA THR A 86 -9.32 -9.11 -7.47
C THR A 86 -10.34 -10.18 -7.07
N PHE A 87 -9.98 -11.47 -7.11
CA PHE A 87 -10.78 -12.55 -6.49
C PHE A 87 -10.79 -12.45 -4.96
N LEU A 88 -9.65 -12.13 -4.33
CA LEU A 88 -9.61 -11.88 -2.88
C LEU A 88 -10.48 -10.67 -2.52
N GLU A 89 -10.41 -9.58 -3.27
CA GLU A 89 -11.27 -8.40 -3.08
C GLU A 89 -12.77 -8.72 -3.24
N ALA A 90 -13.11 -9.60 -4.18
CA ALA A 90 -14.49 -10.06 -4.41
C ALA A 90 -15.03 -11.00 -3.32
N THR A 91 -14.18 -11.49 -2.42
CA THR A 91 -14.54 -12.50 -1.42
C THR A 91 -14.31 -12.04 0.01
N GLN A 92 -13.07 -11.78 0.42
CA GLN A 92 -12.71 -11.60 1.82
C GLN A 92 -11.83 -10.37 2.09
N LEU A 93 -11.05 -9.92 1.11
CA LEU A 93 -10.15 -8.76 1.23
C LEU A 93 -10.85 -7.47 0.78
N VAL A 94 -11.95 -7.15 1.46
CA VAL A 94 -12.82 -6.05 1.07
C VAL A 94 -12.25 -4.72 1.58
N PHE A 95 -11.81 -3.88 0.65
CA PHE A 95 -11.26 -2.56 0.97
C PHE A 95 -12.32 -1.44 0.83
N ALA A 96 -12.68 -0.83 1.95
CA ALA A 96 -13.62 0.28 2.01
C ALA A 96 -12.93 1.64 1.85
N PHE A 97 -12.50 2.00 0.64
CA PHE A 97 -11.93 3.31 0.34
C PHE A 97 -13.00 4.34 0.01
N CYS A 98 -12.92 5.52 0.62
CA CYS A 98 -13.72 6.68 0.22
C CYS A 98 -12.92 7.98 0.36
N SER A 99 -13.35 9.02 -0.36
CA SER A 99 -12.84 10.38 -0.24
C SER A 99 -13.72 11.19 0.70
N ARG A 100 -13.10 11.95 1.60
CA ARG A 100 -13.78 12.91 2.48
C ARG A 100 -14.00 14.25 1.77
N GLY A 101 -13.28 14.47 0.68
CA GLY A 101 -13.23 15.67 -0.12
C GLY A 101 -12.55 16.85 0.59
N PRO A 102 -12.51 18.03 -0.06
CA PRO A 102 -11.84 19.19 0.51
C PRO A 102 -12.44 19.58 1.88
N PRO A 103 -11.61 19.97 2.86
CA PRO A 103 -10.16 20.20 2.77
C PRO A 103 -9.27 18.97 3.07
N PHE A 104 -9.85 17.78 3.23
CA PHE A 104 -9.11 16.59 3.68
C PHE A 104 -8.36 15.89 2.55
N ASP A 105 -8.93 15.88 1.35
CA ASP A 105 -8.32 15.35 0.13
C ASP A 105 -8.86 16.10 -1.10
N PRO A 106 -8.18 16.05 -2.26
CA PRO A 106 -8.55 16.85 -3.43
C PRO A 106 -9.68 16.23 -4.27
N PHE A 107 -10.30 15.13 -3.85
CA PHE A 107 -11.30 14.40 -4.64
C PHE A 107 -12.73 14.75 -4.21
N ASN A 108 -13.72 14.37 -5.02
CA ASN A 108 -15.12 14.56 -4.64
C ASN A 108 -15.45 13.66 -3.45
N LYS A 109 -16.16 14.22 -2.46
CA LYS A 109 -16.60 13.46 -1.28
C LYS A 109 -17.43 12.24 -1.69
N THR A 110 -16.97 11.06 -1.28
CA THR A 110 -17.66 9.77 -1.43
C THR A 110 -17.87 9.04 -0.10
N CYS A 111 -17.39 9.59 1.03
CA CYS A 111 -17.65 9.07 2.36
C CYS A 111 -19.03 9.52 2.93
N PRO A 112 -19.68 8.72 3.81
CA PRO A 112 -19.25 7.39 4.24
C PRO A 112 -19.31 6.41 3.06
N PHE A 113 -18.39 5.44 3.05
CA PHE A 113 -18.38 4.41 2.02
C PHE A 113 -19.72 3.67 2.06
N ASN A 114 -20.59 3.99 1.10
CA ASN A 114 -21.87 3.34 0.96
C ASN A 114 -21.68 2.23 -0.06
N GLU A 115 -21.41 1.05 0.46
CA GLU A 115 -21.14 -0.15 -0.28
C GLU A 115 -22.44 -0.66 -0.92
N THR A 116 -22.90 -0.03 -2.00
CA THR A 116 -23.53 -0.85 -3.03
C THR A 116 -22.39 -1.58 -3.70
N PHE A 117 -21.99 -2.73 -3.12
CA PHE A 117 -21.08 -3.67 -3.75
C PHE A 117 -21.65 -3.97 -5.14
N ASP A 118 -21.06 -3.35 -6.15
CA ASP A 118 -21.43 -3.53 -7.54
C ASP A 118 -20.87 -4.87 -7.99
N ALA A 119 -21.53 -5.94 -7.54
CA ALA A 119 -21.15 -7.32 -7.80
C ALA A 119 -20.97 -7.64 -9.28
N SER A 120 -21.63 -6.84 -10.14
CA SER A 120 -21.50 -6.97 -11.59
C SER A 120 -20.05 -6.78 -12.06
N SER A 121 -19.21 -6.09 -11.28
CA SER A 121 -17.79 -5.96 -11.57
C SER A 121 -16.99 -7.27 -11.44
N TYR A 122 -17.58 -8.31 -10.85
CA TYR A 122 -16.94 -9.62 -10.66
C TYR A 122 -17.71 -10.76 -11.33
N ASP A 123 -18.68 -10.46 -12.20
CA ASP A 123 -19.42 -11.48 -12.98
C ASP A 123 -18.48 -12.34 -13.84
N SER A 124 -17.29 -11.84 -14.18
CA SER A 124 -16.23 -12.61 -14.85
C SER A 124 -15.82 -13.87 -14.06
N TYR A 125 -16.01 -13.90 -12.74
CA TYR A 125 -15.71 -15.06 -11.90
C TYR A 125 -16.82 -16.09 -11.83
N ASN A 126 -18.00 -15.83 -12.40
CA ASN A 126 -19.08 -16.82 -12.47
C ASN A 126 -18.62 -18.09 -13.23
N SER A 127 -17.72 -17.92 -14.20
CA SER A 127 -17.10 -19.01 -14.97
C SER A 127 -16.33 -20.03 -14.11
N ILE A 128 -15.86 -19.63 -12.92
CA ILE A 128 -15.18 -20.50 -11.96
C ILE A 128 -16.04 -20.82 -10.73
N GLY A 129 -17.35 -20.56 -10.80
CA GLY A 129 -18.29 -20.87 -9.74
C GLY A 129 -18.33 -19.84 -8.60
N TYR A 130 -17.88 -18.60 -8.83
CA TYR A 130 -18.10 -17.53 -7.86
C TYR A 130 -19.59 -17.34 -7.60
N ASN A 131 -19.95 -17.25 -6.32
CA ASN A 131 -21.30 -16.96 -5.88
C ASN A 131 -21.24 -15.91 -4.77
N LYS A 132 -21.66 -14.68 -5.10
CA LYS A 132 -21.62 -13.54 -4.19
C LYS A 132 -22.26 -13.86 -2.84
N ASP A 133 -23.45 -14.44 -2.83
CA ASP A 133 -24.23 -14.65 -1.60
C ASP A 133 -23.55 -15.57 -0.60
N SER A 134 -22.69 -16.49 -1.06
CA SER A 134 -21.96 -17.44 -0.20
C SER A 134 -20.48 -17.12 -0.02
N MET A 135 -19.87 -16.38 -0.96
CA MET A 135 -18.42 -16.13 -0.98
C MET A 135 -18.03 -14.70 -0.62
N TYR A 136 -18.90 -13.70 -0.79
CA TYR A 136 -18.62 -12.33 -0.38
C TYR A 136 -18.87 -12.17 1.13
N ARG A 137 -17.78 -12.04 1.89
CA ARG A 137 -17.77 -12.00 3.35
C ARG A 137 -16.93 -10.81 3.83
N PRO A 138 -17.48 -9.58 3.80
CA PRO A 138 -16.73 -8.35 4.05
C PRO A 138 -16.13 -8.25 5.47
N HIS A 139 -16.70 -8.98 6.44
CA HIS A 139 -16.20 -9.00 7.81
C HIS A 139 -15.32 -10.22 8.15
N TRP A 140 -15.07 -11.12 7.18
CA TRP A 140 -14.36 -12.37 7.44
C TRP A 140 -12.98 -12.17 8.03
N LEU A 141 -12.14 -11.32 7.42
CA LEU A 141 -10.79 -11.05 7.92
C LEU A 141 -10.79 -10.53 9.37
N MET A 142 -11.72 -9.63 9.68
CA MET A 142 -11.84 -9.05 11.02
C MET A 142 -12.34 -10.07 12.04
N ASN A 143 -13.24 -10.97 11.65
CA ASN A 143 -13.76 -12.01 12.52
C ASN A 143 -12.73 -13.12 12.79
N GLU A 144 -11.94 -13.49 11.78
CA GLU A 144 -10.95 -14.56 11.90
C GLU A 144 -9.64 -14.11 12.54
N TYR A 145 -9.12 -12.94 12.16
CA TYR A 145 -7.81 -12.46 12.61
C TYR A 145 -7.87 -11.36 13.66
N GLY A 146 -8.99 -10.63 13.76
CA GLY A 146 -9.13 -9.50 14.67
C GLY A 146 -8.27 -8.29 14.28
N TYR A 147 -8.24 -7.30 15.17
CA TYR A 147 -7.41 -6.08 15.06
C TYR A 147 -6.60 -5.80 16.33
N GLU A 148 -6.79 -6.61 17.36
CA GLU A 148 -6.01 -6.64 18.59
C GLU A 148 -5.47 -8.06 18.76
N TYR A 149 -4.22 -8.18 19.22
CA TYR A 149 -3.49 -9.44 19.21
C TYR A 149 -2.99 -9.82 20.63
N PRO A 150 -3.87 -9.94 21.64
CA PRO A 150 -3.45 -10.11 23.03
C PRO A 150 -2.67 -11.41 23.31
N THR A 151 -2.88 -12.43 22.49
CA THR A 151 -2.21 -13.74 22.60
C THR A 151 -1.05 -13.92 21.62
N ALA A 152 -0.87 -12.99 20.67
CA ALA A 152 0.21 -13.09 19.70
C ALA A 152 1.54 -12.68 20.33
N SER A 153 2.62 -13.12 19.70
CA SER A 153 3.98 -12.83 20.15
C SER A 153 4.90 -12.82 18.95
N ASN A 154 6.02 -12.11 19.09
CA ASN A 154 7.14 -12.13 18.16
C ASN A 154 6.77 -11.61 16.76
N ILE A 155 6.13 -10.45 16.72
CA ILE A 155 5.72 -9.78 15.48
C ILE A 155 6.25 -8.34 15.48
N VAL A 156 6.81 -7.91 14.36
CA VAL A 156 7.07 -6.49 14.08
C VAL A 156 6.12 -6.04 12.97
N PHE A 157 5.30 -5.03 13.26
CA PHE A 157 4.52 -4.28 12.28
C PHE A 157 5.27 -2.98 11.94
N SER A 158 6.10 -3.01 10.91
CA SER A 158 6.79 -1.84 10.37
C SER A 158 5.89 -1.09 9.38
N ASN A 159 5.85 0.24 9.47
CA ASN A 159 5.12 1.09 8.52
C ASN A 159 5.92 2.36 8.24
N GLY A 160 5.77 2.91 7.04
CA GLY A 160 6.22 4.26 6.72
C GLY A 160 5.15 5.30 7.10
N ASP A 161 5.54 6.43 7.69
CA ASP A 161 4.57 7.49 8.02
C ASP A 161 4.10 8.32 6.81
N ALA A 162 4.73 8.13 5.65
CA ALA A 162 4.30 8.69 4.37
C ALA A 162 3.56 7.68 3.48
N ASP A 163 3.38 6.43 3.95
CA ASP A 163 2.62 5.39 3.27
C ASP A 163 1.10 5.61 3.43
N LEU A 164 0.36 5.56 2.33
CA LEU A 164 -1.10 5.64 2.32
C LEU A 164 -1.78 4.49 3.10
N TRP A 165 -1.07 3.37 3.32
CA TRP A 165 -1.58 2.22 4.05
C TRP A 165 -1.37 2.27 5.56
N LEU A 166 -0.68 3.30 6.10
CA LEU A 166 -0.34 3.42 7.52
C LEU A 166 -1.55 3.22 8.44
N ASP A 167 -2.65 3.91 8.17
CA ASP A 167 -3.85 3.87 9.01
C ASP A 167 -4.66 2.55 8.87
N GLY A 168 -4.34 1.73 7.87
CA GLY A 168 -4.84 0.36 7.75
C GLY A 168 -4.01 -0.68 8.51
N GLY A 169 -2.84 -0.29 9.05
CA GLY A 169 -1.98 -1.14 9.86
C GLY A 169 -2.44 -1.28 11.31
N TRP A 170 -1.70 -2.04 12.12
CA TRP A 170 -2.05 -2.27 13.53
C TRP A 170 -1.97 -1.01 14.40
N ARG A 171 -0.87 -0.25 14.27
CA ARG A 171 -0.64 1.02 14.98
C ARG A 171 0.14 1.96 14.08
N ASN A 172 -0.20 3.24 14.12
CA ASN A 172 0.44 4.30 13.34
C ASN A 172 1.48 5.10 14.15
N ARG A 173 2.05 4.49 15.20
CA ARG A 173 3.06 5.11 16.07
C ARG A 173 3.95 4.03 16.68
N ASN A 174 5.18 4.42 17.02
CA ASN A 174 6.10 3.55 17.75
C ASN A 174 5.49 3.12 19.09
N THR A 175 5.27 1.82 19.26
CA THR A 175 4.70 1.25 20.50
C THR A 175 4.96 -0.26 20.54
N ASN A 176 4.72 -0.89 21.70
CA ASN A 176 4.80 -2.33 21.83
C ASN A 176 3.80 -2.85 22.88
N ILE A 177 3.32 -4.07 22.66
CA ILE A 177 2.55 -4.85 23.64
C ILE A 177 3.23 -6.22 23.73
N GLY A 178 3.86 -6.52 24.87
CA GLY A 178 4.69 -7.72 24.99
C GLY A 178 5.82 -7.73 23.94
N SER A 179 5.87 -8.80 23.13
CA SER A 179 6.81 -8.96 22.01
C SER A 179 6.21 -8.62 20.63
N ILE A 180 5.11 -7.87 20.61
CA ILE A 180 4.53 -7.29 19.40
C ILE A 180 4.95 -5.82 19.33
N TYR A 181 5.65 -5.44 18.28
CA TYR A 181 6.21 -4.11 18.09
C TYR A 181 5.56 -3.42 16.89
N SER A 182 5.28 -2.13 17.02
CA SER A 182 4.99 -1.25 15.89
C SER A 182 6.15 -0.30 15.72
N LEU A 183 6.75 -0.29 14.52
CA LEU A 183 7.91 0.53 14.19
C LEU A 183 7.56 1.45 13.01
N ILE A 184 7.83 2.74 13.16
CA ILE A 184 7.57 3.76 12.15
C ILE A 184 8.87 4.21 11.50
N VAL A 185 8.94 4.02 10.18
CA VAL A 185 9.96 4.59 9.32
C VAL A 185 9.52 6.01 8.96
N LYS A 186 10.19 7.00 9.55
CA LYS A 186 9.94 8.41 9.25
C LYS A 186 10.29 8.74 7.81
N ASP A 187 9.41 9.48 7.15
CA ASP A 187 9.40 9.80 5.73
C ASP A 187 9.44 8.54 4.84
N GLY A 188 9.09 7.39 5.42
CA GLY A 188 9.08 6.10 4.74
C GLY A 188 7.80 5.91 3.95
N THR A 189 7.93 5.30 2.77
CA THR A 189 6.79 4.84 1.98
C THR A 189 6.63 3.31 2.11
N HIS A 190 5.79 2.72 1.27
CA HIS A 190 5.37 1.33 1.32
C HIS A 190 6.54 0.34 1.32
N GLY A 191 6.61 -0.47 2.38
CA GLY A 191 7.61 -1.52 2.54
C GLY A 191 9.06 -1.03 2.39
N TYR A 192 9.39 0.16 2.88
CA TYR A 192 10.72 0.73 2.66
C TYR A 192 11.83 -0.07 3.37
N ASP A 193 11.56 -0.54 4.57
CA ASP A 193 12.39 -1.41 5.40
C ASP A 193 12.71 -2.76 4.73
N ILE A 194 11.78 -3.36 3.99
CA ILE A 194 12.00 -4.66 3.32
C ILE A 194 12.78 -4.57 2.00
N ARG A 195 13.04 -3.35 1.50
CA ARG A 195 13.87 -3.17 0.29
C ARG A 195 15.33 -3.52 0.54
N GLU A 196 16.04 -3.80 -0.55
CA GLU A 196 17.50 -3.89 -0.51
C GLU A 196 18.14 -2.60 0.04
N ALA A 197 19.28 -2.75 0.70
CA ALA A 197 20.03 -1.63 1.23
C ALA A 197 20.53 -0.74 0.09
N ASN A 198 20.40 0.57 0.25
CA ASN A 198 20.83 1.57 -0.71
C ASN A 198 21.70 2.64 -0.01
N PRO A 199 22.77 3.15 -0.65
CA PRO A 199 23.56 4.25 -0.09
C PRO A 199 22.73 5.50 0.27
N LEU A 200 21.65 5.75 -0.47
CA LEU A 200 20.73 6.87 -0.26
C LEU A 200 19.63 6.57 0.77
N ASP A 201 19.71 5.44 1.48
CA ASP A 201 18.76 5.14 2.54
C ASP A 201 18.79 6.18 3.66
N THR A 202 17.61 6.62 4.08
CA THR A 202 17.47 7.54 5.22
C THR A 202 17.97 6.89 6.50
N GLN A 203 18.32 7.70 7.49
CA GLN A 203 18.74 7.16 8.79
C GLN A 203 17.59 6.38 9.45
N SER A 204 16.34 6.83 9.30
CA SER A 204 15.18 6.19 9.91
C SER A 204 14.97 4.74 9.44
N VAL A 205 15.08 4.47 8.13
CA VAL A 205 14.93 3.08 7.63
C VAL A 205 16.09 2.19 8.10
N LYS A 206 17.31 2.75 8.21
CA LYS A 206 18.47 2.02 8.74
C LYS A 206 18.26 1.64 10.21
N ASP A 207 17.74 2.56 11.01
CA ASP A 207 17.46 2.35 12.43
C ASP A 207 16.34 1.30 12.64
N VAL A 208 15.26 1.37 11.86
CA VAL A 208 14.16 0.39 11.90
C VAL A 208 14.65 -1.00 11.49
N ARG A 209 15.41 -1.14 10.38
CA ARG A 209 16.03 -2.41 9.98
C ARG A 209 16.94 -2.98 11.06
N ASN A 210 17.66 -2.14 11.80
CA ASN A 210 18.52 -2.59 12.90
C ASN A 210 17.70 -3.12 14.08
N GLN A 211 16.59 -2.47 14.43
CA GLN A 211 15.65 -2.95 15.45
C GLN A 211 15.01 -4.28 15.03
N GLU A 212 14.52 -4.40 13.79
CA GLU A 212 13.98 -5.65 13.24
C GLU A 212 14.98 -6.79 13.34
N LYS A 213 16.22 -6.58 12.87
CA LYS A 213 17.30 -7.57 12.98
C LYS A 213 17.57 -7.95 14.45
N GLN A 214 17.50 -7.01 15.38
CA GLN A 214 17.68 -7.29 16.80
C GLN A 214 16.56 -8.18 17.35
N HIS A 215 15.29 -7.84 17.06
CA HIS A 215 14.14 -8.66 17.46
C HIS A 215 14.23 -10.08 16.89
N ILE A 216 14.50 -10.21 15.58
CA ILE A 216 14.65 -11.51 14.91
C ILE A 216 15.76 -12.33 15.55
N ARG A 217 16.94 -11.73 15.80
CA ARG A 217 18.05 -12.43 16.47
C ARG A 217 17.69 -12.90 17.87
N ASN A 218 16.99 -12.07 18.64
CA ASN A 218 16.54 -12.42 19.98
C ASN A 218 15.54 -13.59 19.95
N TRP A 219 14.60 -13.60 19.01
CA TRP A 219 13.63 -14.70 18.87
C TRP A 219 14.31 -16.00 18.43
N ILE A 220 15.27 -15.94 17.51
CA ILE A 220 16.08 -17.12 17.12
C ILE A 220 16.83 -17.67 18.33
N HIS A 221 17.43 -16.79 19.15
CA HIS A 221 18.12 -17.19 20.36
C HIS A 221 17.15 -17.86 21.35
N GLN A 222 16.03 -17.22 21.69
CA GLN A 222 15.02 -17.76 22.60
C GLN A 222 14.50 -19.13 22.14
N ALA A 223 14.24 -19.30 20.83
CA ALA A 223 13.80 -20.57 20.28
C ALA A 223 14.85 -21.68 20.49
N LYS A 224 16.14 -21.40 20.24
CA LYS A 224 17.22 -22.39 20.48
C LYS A 224 17.34 -22.80 21.94
N PHE A 225 17.25 -21.85 22.87
CA PHE A 225 17.33 -22.13 24.30
C PHE A 225 16.13 -22.95 24.80
N ALA A 226 14.92 -22.65 24.31
CA ALA A 226 13.74 -23.43 24.62
C ALA A 226 13.89 -24.89 24.18
N THR A 227 14.43 -25.13 22.98
CA THR A 227 14.67 -26.50 22.49
C THR A 227 15.67 -27.26 23.35
N ASN A 228 16.84 -26.67 23.65
CA ASN A 228 17.87 -27.34 24.46
C ASN A 228 17.38 -27.69 25.88
N SER A 229 16.62 -26.79 26.52
CA SER A 229 16.06 -27.04 27.85
C SER A 229 15.03 -28.19 27.87
N SER A 230 14.34 -28.42 26.74
CA SER A 230 13.39 -29.52 26.59
C SER A 230 14.04 -30.87 26.28
N GLU A 231 15.29 -30.86 25.80
CA GLU A 231 16.09 -32.06 25.58
C GLU A 231 16.83 -32.49 26.86
N GLU A 232 17.27 -31.55 27.71
CA GLU A 232 17.91 -31.84 29.00
C GLU A 232 16.94 -32.35 30.08
N THR A 233 15.61 -32.19 29.88
CA THR A 233 14.57 -32.62 30.81
C THR A 233 13.87 -33.94 30.41
N LYS A 234 14.36 -34.63 29.38
CA LYS A 234 13.95 -35.98 28.98
C LYS A 234 15.01 -37.02 29.35
#